data_AF-W2L9N0-F1
#
_entry.id   AF-W2L9N0-F1
#
_cell.length_a   1.000
_cell.length_b   1.000
_cell.length_c   1.000
_cell.angle_alpha   90.00
_cell.angle_beta   90.00
_cell.angle_gamma   90.00
#
_symmetry.space_group_name_H-M   'P 1'
#
loop_
_entity.id
_entity.type
_entity.pdbx_description
1 polymer ?
#
loop_
_entity_poly.entity_id
_entity_poly.type
_entity_poly.pdbx_seq_one_letter_code
_entity_poly.pdbx_strand_id
1 'polypeptide(L)'
;EISQAYDVLIDVGEETGATFRGLFIIDGEGKLRQSTINDCPVGRNVDEILRLVEAFQFTDEHGEVCPAGWKKGKKTIKPTVDASKEYFEAAN
;
A
#
# COMPACT_ATOMS: atom_id res chain seq x y z
N GLU A 1 -9.18 21.07 -8.02
CA GLU A 1 -10.10 20.32 -7.15
C GLU A 1 -9.58 18.91 -6.81
N ILE A 2 -9.60 17.94 -7.73
CA ILE A 2 -9.21 16.55 -7.41
C ILE A 2 -7.77 16.45 -6.89
N SER A 3 -6.78 17.03 -7.59
CA SER A 3 -5.38 16.97 -7.16
C SER A 3 -5.10 17.66 -5.82
N GLN A 4 -5.93 18.64 -5.45
CA GLN A 4 -5.86 19.30 -4.14
C GLN A 4 -6.48 18.41 -3.05
N ALA A 5 -7.61 17.77 -3.35
CA ALA A 5 -8.27 16.84 -2.43
C ALA A 5 -7.41 15.62 -2.09
N TYR A 6 -6.56 15.18 -3.03
CA TYR A 6 -5.59 14.09 -2.83
C TYR A 6 -4.21 14.56 -2.37
N ASP A 7 -4.03 15.86 -2.09
CA ASP A 7 -2.78 16.45 -1.60
C ASP A 7 -1.55 16.16 -2.49
N VAL A 8 -1.75 16.22 -3.82
CA VAL A 8 -0.70 15.98 -4.83
C VAL A 8 -0.50 17.16 -5.77
N LEU A 9 -1.24 18.26 -5.61
CA LEU A 9 -1.05 19.47 -6.40
C LEU A 9 0.25 20.18 -5.99
N ILE A 10 1.05 20.57 -6.96
CA ILE A 10 2.16 21.48 -6.76
C ILE A 10 1.62 22.91 -6.82
N ASP A 11 1.65 23.62 -5.71
CA ASP A 11 1.10 24.99 -5.55
C ASP A 11 2.18 26.08 -5.42
N VAL A 12 3.46 25.67 -5.40
CA VAL A 12 4.63 26.56 -5.38
C VAL A 12 5.72 26.08 -6.32
N GLY A 13 6.41 27.03 -6.97
CA GLY A 13 7.57 26.77 -7.84
C GLY A 13 7.28 26.79 -9.33
N GLU A 14 8.26 26.39 -10.15
CA GLU A 14 8.13 26.42 -11.62
C GLU A 14 7.12 25.39 -12.15
N GLU A 15 6.94 24.28 -11.42
CA GLU A 15 5.99 23.20 -11.74
C GLU A 15 4.58 23.45 -11.17
N THR A 16 4.29 24.70 -10.74
CA THR A 16 2.97 25.05 -10.19
C THR A 16 1.85 24.70 -11.18
N GLY A 17 0.84 23.99 -10.69
CA GLY A 17 -0.28 23.50 -11.51
C GLY A 17 -0.11 22.07 -12.02
N ALA A 18 1.09 21.48 -11.92
CA ALA A 18 1.30 20.05 -12.12
C ALA A 18 1.00 19.25 -10.83
N THR A 19 1.11 17.93 -10.91
CA THR A 19 0.94 17.04 -9.75
C THR A 19 2.21 16.24 -9.48
N PHE A 20 2.50 15.99 -8.20
CA PHE A 20 3.39 14.91 -7.82
C PHE A 20 2.88 13.57 -8.36
N ARG A 21 3.75 12.57 -8.46
CA ARG A 21 3.40 11.25 -8.98
C ARG A 21 2.68 10.42 -7.92
N GLY A 22 1.48 10.85 -7.55
CA GLY A 22 0.59 10.17 -6.61
C GLY A 22 -0.04 8.92 -7.21
N LEU A 23 -0.09 7.85 -6.42
CA LEU A 23 -0.87 6.65 -6.66
C LEU A 23 -1.60 6.29 -5.37
N PHE A 24 -2.86 5.92 -5.50
CA PHE A 24 -3.73 5.60 -4.37
C PHE A 24 -4.42 4.26 -4.65
N ILE A 25 -4.39 3.35 -3.67
CA ILE A 25 -5.15 2.10 -3.68
C ILE A 25 -6.39 2.31 -2.81
N ILE A 26 -7.56 2.19 -3.42
CA ILE A 26 -8.87 2.34 -2.79
C ILE A 26 -9.58 0.99 -2.91
N ASP A 27 -10.14 0.49 -1.81
CA ASP A 27 -10.83 -0.80 -1.78
C ASP A 27 -12.28 -0.73 -2.32
N GLY A 28 -12.96 -1.89 -2.35
CA GLY A 28 -14.34 -2.00 -2.81
C GLY A 28 -15.37 -1.28 -1.93
N GLU A 29 -15.00 -0.88 -0.70
CA GLU A 29 -15.83 -0.09 0.20
C GLU A 29 -15.55 1.42 0.06
N GLY A 30 -14.65 1.81 -0.84
CA GLY A 30 -14.26 3.21 -1.04
C GLY A 30 -13.28 3.73 0.01
N LYS A 31 -12.65 2.87 0.81
CA LYS A 31 -11.65 3.28 1.80
C LYS A 31 -10.27 3.36 1.15
N LEU A 32 -9.54 4.43 1.43
CA LEU A 32 -8.14 4.57 1.03
C LEU A 32 -7.27 3.62 1.87
N ARG A 33 -6.54 2.72 1.21
CA ARG A 33 -5.70 1.70 1.85
C ARG A 33 -4.21 1.99 1.76
N GLN A 34 -3.78 2.64 0.67
CA GLN A 34 -2.37 2.92 0.45
C GLN A 34 -2.19 4.14 -0.46
N SER A 35 -1.12 4.90 -0.21
CA SER A 35 -0.69 6.04 -1.02
C SER A 35 0.82 6.00 -1.28
N THR A 36 1.23 6.10 -2.55
CA THR A 36 2.63 6.30 -2.95
C THR A 36 2.73 7.64 -3.65
N ILE A 37 3.60 8.52 -3.15
CA ILE A 37 3.85 9.83 -3.76
C ILE A 37 5.34 9.92 -4.06
N ASN A 38 5.67 10.01 -5.36
CA ASN A 38 7.04 10.23 -5.80
C ASN A 38 7.19 11.65 -6.36
N ASP A 39 8.39 12.19 -6.22
CA ASP A 39 8.79 13.40 -6.92
C ASP A 39 8.82 13.17 -8.44
N CYS A 40 8.74 14.25 -9.22
CA CYS A 40 8.66 14.25 -10.67
C CYS A 40 9.76 13.45 -11.40
N PRO A 41 11.04 13.39 -10.96
CA PRO A 41 12.07 12.65 -11.69
C PRO A 41 12.02 11.12 -11.46
N VAL A 42 11.31 10.63 -10.44
CA VAL A 42 11.37 9.22 -10.04
C VAL A 42 10.07 8.48 -10.35
N GLY A 43 10.16 7.46 -11.20
CA GLY A 43 9.03 6.60 -11.56
C GLY A 43 8.55 5.70 -10.40
N ARG A 44 7.34 5.16 -10.54
CA ARG A 44 6.75 4.20 -9.60
C ARG A 44 7.10 2.76 -10.00
N ASN A 45 6.89 1.81 -9.08
CA ASN A 45 7.10 0.39 -9.31
C ASN A 45 5.76 -0.35 -9.44
N VAL A 46 5.48 -0.92 -10.62
CA VAL A 46 4.24 -1.67 -10.91
C VAL A 46 4.14 -2.97 -10.12
N ASP A 47 5.26 -3.69 -9.94
CA ASP A 47 5.27 -4.94 -9.19
C ASP A 47 4.91 -4.71 -7.71
N GLU A 48 5.34 -3.58 -7.15
CA GLU A 48 4.99 -3.20 -5.77
C GLU A 48 3.50 -2.83 -5.65
N ILE A 49 2.95 -2.13 -6.64
CA ILE A 49 1.53 -1.81 -6.68
C ILE A 49 0.70 -3.10 -6.72
N LEU A 50 1.07 -4.04 -7.59
CA LEU A 50 0.40 -5.34 -7.69
C LEU A 50 0.50 -6.12 -6.36
N ARG A 51 1.70 -6.17 -5.76
CA ARG A 51 1.92 -6.84 -4.47
C ARG A 51 1.03 -6.27 -3.36
N LEU A 52 0.90 -4.94 -3.31
CA LEU A 52 0.05 -4.26 -2.32
C LEU A 52 -1.44 -4.57 -2.54
N VAL A 53 -1.91 -4.54 -3.79
CA VAL A 53 -3.31 -4.92 -4.10
C VAL A 53 -3.59 -6.36 -3.68
N GLU A 54 -2.72 -7.30 -4.02
CA GLU A 54 -2.86 -8.71 -3.60
C GLU A 54 -2.83 -8.87 -2.08
N ALA A 55 -1.99 -8.09 -1.39
CA ALA A 55 -1.90 -8.12 0.07
C ALA A 55 -3.20 -7.64 0.73
N PHE A 56 -3.76 -6.51 0.29
CA PHE A 56 -5.03 -6.01 0.82
C PHE A 56 -6.19 -6.97 0.56
N GLN A 57 -6.26 -7.53 -0.65
CA GLN A 57 -7.27 -8.55 -0.97
C GLN A 57 -7.13 -9.78 -0.07
N PHE A 58 -5.90 -10.25 0.17
CA PHE A 58 -5.66 -11.38 1.07
C PHE A 58 -6.11 -11.08 2.50
N THR A 59 -5.73 -9.91 3.05
CA THR A 59 -6.11 -9.53 4.42
C THR A 59 -7.62 -9.37 4.56
N ASP A 60 -8.30 -8.85 3.53
CA ASP A 60 -9.74 -8.65 3.55
C ASP A 60 -10.51 -10.00 3.49
N GLU A 61 -9.98 -10.99 2.76
CA GLU A 61 -10.58 -12.32 2.65
C GLU A 61 -10.30 -13.22 3.87
N HIS A 62 -9.08 -13.17 4.43
CA HIS A 62 -8.62 -14.14 5.44
C HIS A 62 -8.57 -13.59 6.87
N GLY A 63 -8.58 -12.26 7.06
CA GLY A 63 -8.42 -11.64 8.38
C GLY A 63 -7.03 -11.81 9.02
N GLU A 64 -6.06 -12.33 8.27
CA GLU A 64 -4.65 -12.40 8.66
C GLU A 64 -3.89 -11.18 8.15
N VAL A 65 -2.72 -10.89 8.72
CA VAL A 65 -1.89 -9.74 8.31
C VAL A 65 -0.64 -10.19 7.54
N CYS A 66 -0.25 -9.39 6.56
CA CYS A 66 0.89 -9.63 5.70
C CYS A 66 2.19 -9.04 6.29
N PRO A 67 3.25 -9.84 6.50
CA PRO A 67 4.55 -9.34 6.96
C PRO A 67 5.27 -8.49 5.90
N ALA A 68 6.42 -7.90 6.29
CA ALA A 68 7.23 -7.09 5.40
C ALA A 68 7.64 -7.86 4.14
N GLY A 69 7.46 -7.23 2.96
CA GLY A 69 7.80 -7.85 1.67
C GLY A 69 6.95 -9.06 1.31
N TRP A 70 5.80 -9.28 1.97
CA TRP A 70 4.91 -10.40 1.68
C TRP A 70 4.50 -10.41 0.20
N LYS A 71 4.47 -11.62 -0.36
CA LYS A 71 3.98 -11.94 -1.71
C LYS A 71 3.01 -13.11 -1.61
N LYS A 72 2.12 -13.23 -2.58
CA LYS A 72 1.16 -14.34 -2.65
C LYS A 72 1.82 -15.70 -2.42
N GLY A 73 1.23 -16.49 -1.51
CA GLY A 73 1.74 -17.81 -1.11
C GLY A 73 2.83 -17.81 -0.02
N LYS A 74 3.26 -16.64 0.48
CA LYS A 74 4.14 -16.55 1.65
C LYS A 74 3.34 -16.61 2.96
N LYS A 75 4.03 -17.03 4.03
CA LYS A 75 3.45 -17.10 5.38
C LYS A 75 2.96 -15.73 5.84
N THR A 76 1.91 -15.76 6.62
CA THR A 76 1.16 -14.62 7.17
C THR A 76 1.06 -14.74 8.68
N ILE A 77 0.53 -13.69 9.33
CA ILE A 77 0.45 -13.62 10.79
C ILE A 77 -1.04 -13.54 11.19
N LYS A 78 -1.48 -14.43 12.06
CA LYS A 78 -2.81 -14.32 12.69
C LYS A 78 -2.75 -13.22 13.77
N PRO A 79 -3.68 -12.25 13.78
CA PRO A 79 -3.58 -11.04 14.62
C PRO A 79 -4.00 -11.29 16.09
N THR A 80 -3.44 -12.31 16.74
CA THR A 80 -3.59 -12.55 18.18
C THR A 80 -2.25 -12.96 18.79
N VAL A 81 -2.02 -12.65 20.07
CA VAL A 81 -0.74 -12.95 20.74
C VAL A 81 -0.40 -14.43 20.66
N ASP A 82 -1.36 -15.32 20.92
CA ASP A 82 -1.10 -16.75 20.91
C ASP A 82 -0.95 -17.33 19.51
N ALA A 83 -1.80 -16.94 18.55
CA ALA A 83 -1.72 -17.48 17.19
C ALA A 83 -0.53 -16.90 16.39
N SER A 84 -0.06 -15.69 16.72
CA SER A 84 1.09 -15.10 16.04
C SER A 84 2.42 -15.83 16.31
N LYS A 85 2.51 -16.58 17.42
CA LYS A 85 3.68 -17.39 17.77
C LYS A 85 4.03 -18.40 16.69
N GLU A 86 3.03 -18.99 16.02
CA GLU A 86 3.21 -19.92 14.89
C GLU A 86 4.09 -19.31 13.78
N TYR A 87 3.89 -18.02 13.48
CA TYR A 87 4.71 -17.33 12.50
C TYR A 87 6.12 -17.04 13.03
N PHE A 88 6.22 -16.48 14.24
CA PHE A 88 7.51 -16.06 14.80
C PHE A 88 8.45 -17.22 15.12
N GLU A 89 7.93 -18.37 15.53
CA GLU A 89 8.73 -19.59 15.72
C GLU A 89 9.27 -20.15 14.41
N ALA A 90 8.55 -19.96 13.30
CA ALA A 90 8.95 -20.48 12.01
C ALA A 90 9.74 -19.48 11.13
N ALA A 91 9.83 -18.22 11.56
CA ALA A 91 10.56 -17.15 10.89
C ALA A 91 11.92 -16.83 11.53
N ASN A 92 12.18 -17.39 12.71
CA ASN A 92 13.47 -17.36 13.41
C ASN A 92 14.14 -18.74 13.36
#